data_AF-A0A381EJV6-F1
#
_entry.id   AF-A0A381EJV6-F1
#
_cell.length_a   1.000
_cell.length_b   1.000
_cell.length_c   1.000
_cell.angle_alpha   90.00
_cell.angle_beta   90.00
_cell.angle_gamma   90.00
#
_symmetry.space_group_name_H-M   'P 1'
#
loop_
_entity.id
_entity.type
_entity.pdbx_description
1 polymer ?
#
loop_
_entity_poly.entity_id
_entity_poly.type
_entity_poly.pdbx_seq_one_letter_code
_entity_poly.pdbx_strand_id
1 'polypeptide(L)'
;MKRAFSFVELVISIIILAFIFSSISLFYTQIDKNNVTLTFFERLYALEARLLMRSSGKEIFVINDMLKPLRLKETIAKDEIFELKKIEPFDKTYTQYFYNEKSF
;
A
#
# COMPACT_ATOMS: atom_id res chain seq x y z
N MET A 1 16.05 57.44 -23.70
CA MET A 1 15.05 56.40 -24.04
C MET A 1 15.60 54.97 -23.99
N LYS A 2 16.75 54.65 -24.60
CA LYS A 2 17.29 53.25 -24.60
C LYS A 2 17.48 52.62 -23.20
N ARG A 3 17.90 53.40 -22.19
CA ARG A 3 18.10 52.92 -20.81
C ARG A 3 16.80 52.55 -20.09
N ALA A 4 15.71 53.27 -20.35
CA ALA A 4 14.40 52.98 -19.75
C ALA A 4 13.78 51.71 -20.36
N PHE A 5 14.00 51.48 -21.67
CA PHE A 5 13.56 50.26 -22.36
C PHE A 5 14.23 49.00 -21.78
N SER A 6 15.56 49.07 -21.56
CA SER A 6 16.32 47.99 -20.93
C SER A 6 15.92 47.72 -19.47
N PHE A 7 15.49 48.74 -18.73
CA PHE A 7 15.01 48.56 -17.36
C PHE A 7 13.63 47.86 -17.31
N VAL A 8 12.72 48.23 -18.21
CA VAL A 8 11.40 47.60 -18.32
C VAL A 8 11.54 46.11 -18.71
N GLU A 9 12.41 45.78 -19.66
CA GLU A 9 12.68 44.39 -20.05
C GLU A 9 13.26 43.56 -18.89
N LEU A 10 14.14 44.16 -18.08
CA LEU A 10 14.72 43.51 -16.91
C LEU A 10 13.67 43.25 -15.82
N VAL A 11 12.79 44.22 -15.55
CA VAL A 11 11.68 44.04 -14.60
C VAL A 11 10.72 42.96 -15.07
N ILE A 12 10.36 42.95 -16.35
CA ILE A 12 9.50 41.90 -16.93
C ILE A 12 10.17 40.52 -16.79
N SER A 13 11.47 40.43 -17.06
CA SER A 13 12.23 39.19 -16.92
C SER A 13 12.25 38.68 -15.48
N ILE A 14 12.41 39.57 -14.49
CA ILE A 14 12.33 39.23 -13.06
C ILE A 14 10.94 38.71 -12.69
N ILE A 15 9.87 39.35 -13.20
CA ILE A 15 8.49 38.92 -12.94
C ILE A 15 8.24 37.52 -13.52
N ILE A 16 8.69 37.27 -14.75
CA ILE A 16 8.56 35.95 -15.39
C ILE A 16 9.31 34.89 -14.58
N LEU A 17 10.55 35.16 -14.18
CA LEU A 17 11.35 34.25 -13.36
C LEU A 17 10.67 33.98 -12.00
N ALA A 18 10.18 35.01 -11.33
CA ALA A 18 9.49 34.88 -10.05
C ALA A 18 8.24 33.99 -10.16
N PHE A 19 7.48 34.13 -11.25
CA PHE A 19 6.30 33.29 -11.51
C PHE A 19 6.67 31.82 -11.75
N ILE A 20 7.72 31.58 -12.56
CA ILE A 20 8.24 30.24 -12.83
C ILE A 20 8.70 29.57 -11.54
N PHE A 21 9.56 30.24 -10.76
CA PHE A 21 10.07 29.67 -9.50
C PHE A 21 8.98 29.44 -8.46
N SER A 22 8.00 30.34 -8.36
CA SER A 22 6.86 30.16 -7.45
C SER A 22 6.04 28.92 -7.81
N SER A 23 5.78 28.73 -9.12
CA SER A 23 5.03 27.58 -9.62
C SER A 23 5.78 26.26 -9.38
N ILE A 24 7.09 26.24 -9.64
CA ILE A 24 7.95 25.08 -9.38
C ILE A 24 7.99 24.73 -7.88
N SER A 25 8.12 25.74 -7.01
CA SER A 25 8.15 25.54 -5.56
C SER A 25 6.86 24.89 -5.04
N LEU A 26 5.69 25.32 -5.53
CA LEU A 26 4.41 24.72 -5.16
C LEU A 26 4.32 23.27 -5.60
N PHE A 27 4.78 22.98 -6.82
CA PHE A 27 4.81 21.62 -7.35
C PHE A 27 5.70 20.69 -6.50
N TYR A 28 6.92 21.12 -6.16
CA TYR A 28 7.81 20.36 -5.28
C TYR A 28 7.20 20.12 -3.90
N THR A 29 6.55 21.13 -3.33
CA THR A 29 5.88 21.00 -2.03
C THR A 29 4.77 19.93 -2.06
N GLN A 30 4.03 19.86 -3.17
CA GLN A 30 2.99 18.86 -3.33
C GLN A 30 3.55 17.44 -3.52
N ILE A 31 4.65 17.30 -4.27
CA ILE A 31 5.37 16.02 -4.40
C ILE A 31 5.87 15.54 -3.04
N ASP A 32 6.52 16.43 -2.28
CA ASP A 32 7.08 16.08 -0.98
C ASP A 32 6.00 15.64 0.01
N LYS A 33 4.87 16.35 0.07
CA LYS A 33 3.69 15.94 0.86
C LYS A 33 3.18 14.55 0.49
N ASN A 34 3.21 14.20 -0.79
CA ASN A 34 2.74 12.91 -1.28
C ASN A 34 3.77 11.78 -1.11
N ASN A 35 5.05 12.12 -0.91
CA ASN A 35 6.14 11.15 -0.81
C ASN A 35 5.99 10.22 0.39
N VAL A 36 5.51 10.73 1.53
CA VAL A 36 5.23 9.91 2.72
C VAL A 36 4.20 8.83 2.42
N THR A 37 3.11 9.21 1.74
CA THR A 37 2.05 8.28 1.33
C THR A 37 2.55 7.26 0.32
N LEU A 38 3.35 7.68 -0.66
CA LEU A 38 3.99 6.78 -1.63
C LEU A 38 4.87 5.76 -0.93
N THR A 39 5.73 6.21 -0.01
CA THR A 39 6.61 5.34 0.79
C THR A 39 5.80 4.32 1.60
N PHE A 40 4.65 4.72 2.14
CA PHE A 40 3.75 3.84 2.88
C PHE A 40 3.18 2.72 1.99
N PHE A 41 2.73 3.06 0.78
CA PHE A 41 2.25 2.08 -0.19
C PHE A 41 3.35 1.16 -0.70
N GLU A 42 4.54 1.68 -0.99
CA GLU A 42 5.70 0.87 -1.40
C GLU A 42 6.04 -0.19 -0.33
N ARG A 43 6.05 0.19 0.95
CA ARG A 43 6.25 -0.76 2.07
C ARG A 43 5.16 -1.83 2.10
N LEU A 44 3.90 -1.44 1.91
CA LEU A 44 2.77 -2.36 1.88
C LEU A 44 2.89 -3.37 0.73
N TYR A 45 3.21 -2.91 -0.48
CA TYR A 45 3.39 -3.78 -1.65
C TYR A 45 4.58 -4.73 -1.49
N ALA A 46 5.68 -4.26 -0.91
CA ALA A 46 6.82 -5.12 -0.61
C ALA A 46 6.46 -6.23 0.40
N LEU A 47 5.66 -5.90 1.41
CA LEU A 47 5.14 -6.86 2.38
C LEU A 47 4.17 -7.87 1.75
N GLU A 48 3.28 -7.42 0.88
CA GLU A 48 2.36 -8.28 0.14
C GLU A 48 3.14 -9.26 -0.75
N ALA A 49 4.14 -8.79 -1.50
CA ALA A 49 5.00 -9.64 -2.32
C ALA A 49 5.71 -10.72 -1.47
N ARG A 50 6.23 -10.35 -0.29
CA ARG A 50 6.85 -11.32 0.64
C ARG A 50 5.84 -12.35 1.15
N LEU A 51 4.62 -11.91 1.45
CA LEU A 51 3.54 -12.77 1.92
C LEU A 51 3.13 -13.79 0.85
N LEU A 52 3.09 -13.38 -0.42
CA LEU A 52 2.77 -14.24 -1.56
C LEU A 52 3.89 -15.22 -1.90
N MET A 53 5.15 -14.82 -1.74
CA MET A 53 6.31 -15.69 -1.99
C MET A 53 6.52 -16.73 -0.88
N ARG A 54 6.03 -16.49 0.34
CA ARG A 54 6.17 -17.46 1.44
C ARG A 54 5.28 -18.68 1.22
N SER A 55 5.93 -19.81 0.98
CA SER A 55 5.27 -21.12 0.87
C SER A 55 5.10 -21.82 2.23
N SER A 56 5.71 -21.33 3.32
CA SER A 56 5.60 -21.91 4.65
C SER A 56 4.80 -21.00 5.58
N GLY A 57 3.71 -21.55 6.11
CA GLY A 57 2.80 -20.91 7.05
C GLY A 57 2.54 -21.87 8.21
N LYS A 58 2.20 -21.32 9.36
CA LYS A 58 1.86 -22.08 10.56
C LYS A 58 0.49 -22.72 10.35
N GLU A 59 0.36 -24.00 10.68
CA GLU A 59 -0.93 -24.64 10.71
C GLU A 59 -1.76 -24.14 11.90
N ILE A 60 -3.01 -23.79 11.65
CA ILE A 60 -3.98 -23.37 12.67
C ILE A 60 -5.27 -24.20 12.50
N PHE A 61 -5.94 -24.45 13.63
CA PHE A 61 -7.21 -25.17 13.67
C PHE A 61 -8.29 -24.21 14.13
N VAL A 62 -9.29 -23.99 13.29
CA VAL A 62 -10.49 -23.22 13.67
C VAL A 62 -11.56 -24.23 14.06
N ILE A 63 -11.91 -24.21 15.35
CA ILE A 63 -12.92 -25.10 15.92
C ILE A 63 -14.26 -24.34 15.95
N ASN A 64 -15.31 -24.98 15.46
CA ASN A 64 -16.69 -24.51 15.55
C ASN A 64 -17.53 -25.71 15.99
N ASP A 65 -18.45 -25.53 16.93
CA ASP A 65 -19.28 -26.61 17.49
C ASP A 65 -20.12 -27.34 16.43
N MET A 66 -20.39 -26.70 15.28
CA MET A 66 -21.23 -27.21 14.20
C MET A 66 -20.44 -27.88 13.06
N LEU A 67 -19.10 -27.75 13.04
CA LEU A 67 -18.25 -28.17 11.93
C LEU A 67 -17.03 -28.96 12.41
N LYS A 68 -16.56 -29.90 11.60
CA LYS A 68 -15.24 -30.50 11.83
C LYS A 68 -14.16 -29.40 11.85
N PRO A 69 -13.13 -29.50 12.70
CA PRO A 69 -12.06 -28.50 12.80
C PRO A 69 -11.49 -28.15 11.44
N LEU A 70 -11.54 -26.86 11.11
CA LEU A 70 -11.04 -26.34 9.85
C LEU A 70 -9.54 -26.16 9.96
N ARG A 71 -8.80 -26.94 9.16
CA ARG A 71 -7.34 -26.88 9.06
C ARG A 71 -6.95 -25.80 8.08
N LEU A 72 -6.36 -24.73 8.60
CA LEU A 72 -5.89 -23.61 7.81
C LEU A 72 -4.39 -23.45 7.98
N LYS A 73 -3.81 -22.75 7.03
CA LYS A 73 -2.43 -22.33 7.05
C LYS A 73 -2.40 -20.82 7.13
N GLU A 74 -1.76 -20.32 8.18
CA GLU A 74 -1.56 -18.90 8.43
C GLU A 74 -0.12 -18.53 8.08
N THR A 75 0.04 -17.62 7.13
CA THR A 75 1.31 -17.00 6.81
C THR A 75 1.27 -15.55 7.28
N ILE A 76 2.30 -15.11 7.98
CA ILE A 76 2.43 -13.73 8.48
C ILE A 76 3.66 -13.09 7.85
N ALA A 77 3.49 -11.88 7.34
CA ALA A 77 4.57 -10.98 6.95
C ALA A 77 4.37 -9.65 7.68
N LYS A 78 5.40 -9.17 8.37
CA LYS A 78 5.31 -7.94 9.16
C LYS A 78 6.56 -7.10 9.05
N ASP A 79 6.39 -5.80 9.25
CA ASP A 79 7.46 -4.84 9.50
C ASP A 79 7.13 -4.01 10.76
N GLU A 80 7.75 -2.85 10.91
CA GLU A 80 7.54 -1.96 12.06
C GLU A 80 6.16 -1.28 12.08
N ILE A 81 5.46 -1.21 10.93
CA ILE A 81 4.22 -0.44 10.77
C ILE A 81 3.04 -1.34 10.44
N PHE A 82 3.26 -2.39 9.65
CA PHE A 82 2.22 -3.27 9.14
C PHE A 82 2.43 -4.73 9.57
N GLU A 83 1.32 -5.42 9.77
CA GLU A 83 1.25 -6.88 9.87
C GLU A 83 0.19 -7.39 8.89
N LEU A 84 0.64 -8.14 7.87
CA LEU A 84 -0.23 -8.81 6.91
C LEU A 84 -0.33 -10.29 7.25
N LYS A 85 -1.57 -10.80 7.21
CA LYS A 85 -1.88 -12.22 7.41
C LYS A 85 -2.57 -12.78 6.19
N LYS A 86 -2.07 -13.90 5.70
CA LYS A 86 -2.71 -14.71 4.68
C LYS A 86 -3.21 -15.98 5.34
N ILE A 87 -4.49 -16.28 5.14
CA ILE A 87 -5.11 -17.51 5.59
C ILE A 87 -5.53 -18.28 4.33
N GLU A 88 -5.07 -19.52 4.22
CA GLU A 88 -5.43 -20.42 3.13
C GLU A 88 -5.79 -21.80 3.68
N PRO A 89 -6.66 -22.58 3.01
CA PRO A 89 -6.88 -23.97 3.37
C PRO A 89 -5.55 -24.73 3.40
N PHE A 90 -5.36 -25.61 4.39
CA PHE A 90 -4.15 -26.42 4.47
C PHE A 90 -4.05 -27.40 3.28
N ASP A 91 -5.20 -27.88 2.80
CA ASP A 91 -5.33 -28.72 1.61
C ASP A 91 -6.09 -27.97 0.51
N LYS A 92 -5.56 -27.95 -0.71
CA LYS A 92 -6.21 -27.31 -1.87
C LYS A 92 -7.46 -28.05 -2.35
N THR A 93 -7.64 -29.30 -1.92
CA THR A 93 -8.81 -30.13 -2.22
C THR A 93 -9.87 -30.11 -1.11
N TYR A 94 -9.73 -29.21 -0.14
CA TYR A 94 -10.59 -29.16 1.04
C TYR A 94 -12.07 -28.94 0.68
N THR A 95 -12.87 -29.99 0.85
CA THR A 95 -14.33 -29.96 0.80
C THR A 95 -14.89 -30.03 2.22
N GLN A 96 -15.51 -28.95 2.68
CA GLN A 96 -16.23 -28.96 3.96
C GLN A 96 -17.70 -29.27 3.71
N TYR A 97 -18.15 -30.41 4.22
CA TYR A 97 -19.56 -30.76 4.23
C TYR A 97 -20.18 -30.18 5.50
N PHE A 98 -21.12 -29.26 5.35
CA PHE A 98 -21.97 -28.82 6.46
C PHE A 98 -22.77 -30.01 6.96
N TYR A 99 -22.86 -30.21 8.28
CA TYR A 99 -23.78 -31.18 8.83
C TYR A 99 -25.20 -30.76 8.43
N ASN A 100 -25.89 -31.63 7.68
CA ASN A 100 -27.30 -31.44 7.38
C ASN A 100 -28.09 -31.67 8.68
N GLU A 101 -28.56 -30.59 9.32
CA GLU A 101 -29.37 -30.65 10.55
C GLU A 101 -30.79 -31.23 10.34
N LYS A 102 -31.00 -32.12 9.36
CA LYS A 102 -32.30 -32.74 9.08
C LYS A 102 -32.23 -34.25 8.86
N SER A 103 -31.66 -34.94 9.84
CA SER A 103 -31.90 -36.38 10.00
C SER A 103 -32.06 -36.70 11.49
N PHE A 104 -33.20 -36.27 12.04
CA PHE A 104 -33.88 -36.85 13.19
C PHE A 104 -35.33 -37.09 12.79
#